data_AF-A0A3B0ZYW1-F1
#
_entry.id   AF-A0A3B0ZYW1-F1
#
_cell.length_a   1.000
_cell.length_b   1.000
_cell.length_c   1.000
_cell.angle_alpha   90.00
_cell.angle_beta   90.00
_cell.angle_gamma   90.00
#
_symmetry.space_group_name_H-M   'P 1'
#
loop_
_entity.id
_entity.type
_entity.pdbx_description
1 polymer ?
#
loop_
_entity_poly.entity_id
_entity_poly.type
_entity_poly.pdbx_seq_one_letter_code
_entity_poly.pdbx_strand_id
1 'polypeptide(L)'
;MWGLMVGQVNMAVSMVAGMSLGIVVDDTVHFLSKYLRARREQGMDAEAAVRHAFSSVGVAIVMTSVILVAGFMVLAQSTFGLNSQMALLTGIAIVMAIIADLLLLPALLMRLDSKKLTVKTKKKAVIKSPPQGDSA
;
A
#
# COMPACT_ATOMS: atom_id res chain seq x y z
N MET A 1 17.89 1.99 -6.62
CA MET A 1 18.03 3.43 -6.95
C MET A 1 19.28 4.06 -6.35
N TRP A 2 19.48 4.05 -5.02
CA TRP A 2 20.69 4.68 -4.42
C TRP A 2 22.00 4.12 -4.97
N GLY A 3 22.10 2.80 -5.14
CA GLY A 3 23.27 2.18 -5.79
C GLY A 3 23.51 2.67 -7.23
N LEU A 4 22.47 3.18 -7.92
CA LEU A 4 22.59 3.78 -9.25
C LEU A 4 22.99 5.26 -9.21
N MET A 5 22.63 5.99 -8.14
CA MET A 5 22.89 7.43 -8.01
C MET A 5 24.22 7.75 -7.31
N VAL A 6 24.64 6.95 -6.32
CA VAL A 6 25.78 7.27 -5.44
C VAL A 6 26.80 6.14 -5.32
N GLY A 7 26.39 4.87 -5.47
CA GLY A 7 27.30 3.73 -5.51
C GLY A 7 28.02 3.37 -4.20
N GLN A 8 27.79 4.11 -3.10
CA GLN A 8 28.43 3.89 -1.80
C GLN A 8 27.38 3.68 -0.71
N VAL A 9 27.58 2.69 0.17
CA VAL A 9 26.72 2.46 1.34
C VAL A 9 27.33 3.17 2.55
N ASN A 10 26.63 4.15 3.11
CA ASN A 10 27.07 4.94 4.27
C ASN A 10 25.90 5.11 5.27
N MET A 11 26.15 5.81 6.37
CA MET A 11 25.14 6.06 7.41
C MET A 11 23.85 6.73 6.88
N ALA A 12 23.96 7.54 5.82
CA ALA A 12 22.83 8.20 5.18
C ALA A 12 21.82 7.19 4.62
N VAL A 13 22.29 6.10 4.03
CA VAL A 13 21.44 5.05 3.45
C VAL A 13 20.59 4.38 4.52
N SER A 14 21.21 4.04 5.67
CA SER A 14 20.50 3.40 6.77
C SER A 14 19.42 4.31 7.34
N MET A 15 19.71 5.61 7.48
CA MET A 15 18.73 6.58 7.94
C MET A 15 17.57 6.75 6.95
N VAL A 16 17.87 6.91 5.66
CA VAL A 16 16.85 7.04 4.62
C VAL A 16 16.00 5.77 4.52
N ALA A 17 16.61 4.60 4.61
CA ALA A 17 15.88 3.33 4.59
C ALA A 17 14.88 3.24 5.74
N GLY A 18 15.29 3.58 6.97
CA GLY A 18 14.41 3.59 8.14
C GLY A 18 13.26 4.59 8.02
N MET A 19 13.57 5.84 7.65
CA MET A 19 12.56 6.87 7.45
C MET A 19 11.56 6.51 6.35
N SER A 20 12.07 6.07 5.19
CA SER A 20 11.23 5.72 4.04
C SER A 20 10.30 4.57 4.37
N LEU A 21 10.78 3.52 5.05
CA LEU A 21 9.95 2.41 5.49
C LEU A 21 8.80 2.87 6.39
N GLY A 22 9.09 3.76 7.36
CA GLY A 22 8.06 4.29 8.25
C GLY A 22 6.96 5.04 7.48
N ILE A 23 7.35 5.89 6.54
CA ILE A 23 6.41 6.67 5.72
C ILE A 23 5.57 5.76 4.82
N VAL A 24 6.20 4.84 4.09
CA VAL A 24 5.50 3.91 3.17
C VAL A 24 4.49 3.06 3.94
N VAL A 25 4.89 2.53 5.10
CA VAL A 25 4.01 1.67 5.90
C VAL A 25 2.82 2.45 6.46
N ASP A 26 2.99 3.72 6.84
CA ASP A 26 1.89 4.57 7.33
C ASP A 26 0.80 4.75 6.28
N ASP A 27 1.17 5.13 5.05
CA ASP A 27 0.25 5.31 3.92
C ASP A 27 -0.53 4.01 3.60
N THR A 28 0.20 2.89 3.53
CA THR A 28 -0.39 1.56 3.33
C THR A 28 -1.35 1.18 4.46
N VAL A 29 -0.98 1.40 5.72
CA VAL A 29 -1.82 1.08 6.89
C VAL A 29 -3.10 1.92 6.85
N HIS A 30 -3.01 3.19 6.49
CA HIS A 30 -4.16 4.07 6.40
C HIS A 30 -5.17 3.58 5.36
N PHE A 31 -4.68 3.20 4.17
CA PHE A 31 -5.52 2.61 3.11
C PHE A 31 -6.12 1.26 3.54
N LEU A 32 -5.27 0.35 4.04
CA LEU A 32 -5.66 -1.01 4.40
C LEU A 32 -6.68 -1.02 5.54
N SER A 33 -6.59 -0.08 6.48
CA SER A 33 -7.55 0.04 7.58
C SER A 33 -8.96 0.33 7.07
N LYS A 34 -9.12 1.24 6.09
CA LYS A 34 -10.42 1.53 5.48
C LYS A 34 -10.93 0.37 4.64
N TYR A 35 -10.03 -0.27 3.88
CA TYR A 35 -10.35 -1.47 3.12
C TYR A 35 -10.85 -2.61 4.04
N LEU A 36 -10.12 -2.93 5.10
CA LEU A 36 -10.48 -3.99 6.04
C LEU A 36 -11.79 -3.69 6.77
N ARG A 37 -12.03 -2.42 7.11
CA ARG A 37 -13.30 -1.97 7.68
C ARG A 37 -14.46 -2.24 6.72
N ALA A 38 -14.33 -1.85 5.45
CA ALA A 38 -15.32 -2.12 4.42
C ALA A 38 -15.56 -3.62 4.20
N ARG A 39 -14.50 -4.45 4.19
CA ARG A 39 -14.60 -5.91 4.02
C ARG A 39 -15.23 -6.62 5.20
N ARG A 40 -14.82 -6.27 6.43
CA ARG A 40 -15.18 -7.03 7.64
C ARG A 40 -16.43 -6.51 8.32
N GLU A 41 -16.59 -5.19 8.42
CA GLU A 41 -17.72 -4.58 9.13
C GLU A 41 -18.91 -4.34 8.20
N GLN A 42 -18.66 -3.98 6.94
CA GLN A 42 -19.71 -3.61 5.98
C GLN A 42 -20.01 -4.73 4.96
N GLY A 43 -19.23 -5.82 4.97
CA GLY A 43 -19.45 -6.98 4.10
C GLY A 43 -19.29 -6.71 2.60
N MET A 44 -18.64 -5.61 2.22
CA MET A 44 -18.42 -5.25 0.82
C MET A 44 -17.54 -6.30 0.12
N ASP A 45 -17.68 -6.46 -1.19
CA ASP A 45 -16.75 -7.29 -1.98
C ASP A 45 -15.35 -6.61 -2.08
N ALA A 46 -14.37 -7.29 -2.67
CA ALA A 46 -13.00 -6.77 -2.71
C ALA A 46 -12.89 -5.48 -3.53
N GLU A 47 -13.62 -5.37 -4.63
CA GLU A 47 -13.60 -4.21 -5.52
C GLU A 47 -14.30 -3.01 -4.88
N ALA A 48 -15.50 -3.21 -4.33
CA ALA A 48 -16.25 -2.19 -3.62
C ALA A 48 -15.49 -1.68 -2.39
N ALA A 49 -14.83 -2.57 -1.65
CA ALA A 49 -14.00 -2.17 -0.51
C ALA A 49 -12.77 -1.34 -0.92
N VAL A 50 -12.11 -1.69 -2.03
CA VAL A 50 -11.01 -0.87 -2.59
C VAL A 50 -11.54 0.50 -2.97
N ARG A 51 -12.66 0.57 -3.68
CA ARG A 51 -13.28 1.85 -4.08
C ARG A 51 -13.68 2.70 -2.88
N HIS A 52 -14.21 2.07 -1.83
CA HIS A 52 -14.54 2.73 -0.57
C HIS A 52 -13.29 3.30 0.12
N ALA A 53 -12.20 2.52 0.19
CA ALA A 53 -10.92 2.98 0.73
C ALA A 53 -10.39 4.19 -0.05
N PHE A 54 -10.38 4.14 -1.39
CA PHE A 54 -9.99 5.28 -2.22
C PHE A 54 -10.83 6.54 -1.96
N SER A 55 -12.15 6.42 -1.91
CA SER A 55 -13.03 7.57 -1.68
C SER A 55 -12.91 8.17 -0.27
N SER A 56 -12.46 7.37 0.70
CA SER A 56 -12.38 7.81 2.10
C SER A 56 -11.02 8.39 2.46
N VAL A 57 -9.92 7.81 1.96
CA VAL A 57 -8.57 8.19 2.36
C VAL A 57 -7.58 8.44 1.21
N GLY A 58 -7.96 8.15 -0.03
CA GLY A 58 -7.06 8.31 -1.18
C GLY A 58 -6.56 9.75 -1.34
N VAL A 59 -7.44 10.75 -1.20
CA VAL A 59 -7.06 12.17 -1.26
C VAL A 59 -6.15 12.55 -0.09
N ALA A 60 -6.41 12.02 1.11
CA ALA A 60 -5.58 12.31 2.28
C ALA A 60 -4.14 11.81 2.09
N ILE A 61 -3.98 10.56 1.62
CA ILE A 61 -2.67 9.97 1.32
C ILE A 61 -1.93 10.78 0.25
N VAL A 62 -2.60 11.18 -0.83
CA VAL A 62 -1.97 12.02 -1.86
C VAL A 62 -1.48 13.35 -1.28
N MET A 63 -2.30 14.01 -0.46
CA MET A 63 -1.95 15.30 0.13
C MET A 63 -0.78 15.18 1.11
N THR A 64 -0.76 14.17 1.97
CA THR A 64 0.35 13.94 2.91
C THR A 64 1.65 13.66 2.16
N SER A 65 1.63 12.80 1.13
CA SER A 65 2.81 12.52 0.33
C SER A 65 3.31 13.76 -0.41
N VAL A 66 2.42 14.60 -0.96
CA VAL A 66 2.82 15.86 -1.61
C VAL A 66 3.48 16.81 -0.61
N ILE A 67 2.92 16.97 0.59
CA ILE A 67 3.49 17.80 1.66
C ILE A 67 4.89 17.28 2.05
N LEU A 68 5.04 15.97 2.21
CA LEU A 68 6.32 15.35 2.54
C LEU A 68 7.35 15.55 1.43
N VAL A 69 6.98 15.29 0.17
CA VAL A 69 7.87 15.50 -0.98
C VAL A 69 8.30 16.97 -1.04
N ALA A 70 7.37 17.92 -0.90
CA ALA A 70 7.71 19.34 -0.89
C ALA A 70 8.68 19.69 0.26
N GLY A 71 8.44 19.19 1.47
CA GLY A 71 9.33 19.37 2.61
C GLY A 71 10.74 18.80 2.37
N PHE A 72 10.83 17.61 1.80
CA PHE A 72 12.12 17.01 1.41
C PHE A 72 12.78 17.76 0.26
N MET A 73 12.03 18.34 -0.68
CA MET A 73 12.62 19.18 -1.75
C MET A 73 13.22 20.47 -1.19
N VAL A 74 12.62 21.06 -0.15
CA VAL A 74 13.23 22.19 0.57
C VAL A 74 14.50 21.74 1.29
N LEU A 75 14.46 20.62 2.01
CA LEU A 75 15.64 20.08 2.71
C LEU A 75 16.77 19.67 1.74
N ALA A 76 16.41 19.26 0.51
CA ALA A 76 17.35 18.94 -0.55
C ALA A 76 18.23 20.13 -0.97
N GLN A 77 17.76 21.37 -0.76
CA GLN A 77 18.54 22.58 -1.04
C GLN A 77 19.57 22.92 0.05
N SER A 78 19.70 22.07 1.08
CA SER A 78 20.68 22.28 2.15
C SER A 78 22.11 22.32 1.62
N THR A 79 22.92 23.26 2.12
CA THR A 79 24.37 23.33 1.86
C THR A 79 25.14 22.19 2.51
N PHE A 80 24.53 21.49 3.48
CA PHE A 80 25.12 20.31 4.08
C PHE A 80 24.82 19.08 3.23
N GLY A 81 25.86 18.54 2.58
CA GLY A 81 25.72 17.47 1.57
C GLY A 81 24.97 16.23 2.07
N LEU A 82 25.12 15.87 3.36
CA LEU A 82 24.41 14.74 3.95
C LEU A 82 22.88 14.97 3.91
N ASN A 83 22.42 16.15 4.34
CA ASN A 83 21.00 16.49 4.34
C ASN A 83 20.45 16.55 2.91
N SER A 84 21.18 17.18 2.00
CA SER A 84 20.77 17.30 0.60
C SER A 84 20.55 15.94 -0.06
N GLN A 85 21.53 15.03 0.07
CA GLN A 85 21.46 13.69 -0.54
C GLN A 85 20.38 12.82 0.10
N MET A 86 20.26 12.85 1.44
CA MET A 86 19.22 12.10 2.14
C MET A 86 17.82 12.56 1.75
N ALA A 87 17.63 13.88 1.64
CA ALA A 87 16.34 14.46 1.31
C ALA A 87 15.93 14.19 -0.13
N LEU A 88 16.85 14.31 -1.10
CA LEU A 88 16.61 13.92 -2.49
C LEU A 88 16.16 12.47 -2.60
N LEU A 89 16.91 11.55 -1.99
CA LEU A 89 16.54 10.14 -1.99
C LEU A 89 15.17 9.87 -1.39
N THR A 90 14.91 10.45 -0.23
CA THR A 90 13.68 10.20 0.52
C THR A 90 12.49 10.73 -0.27
N GLY A 91 12.61 11.91 -0.88
CA GLY A 91 11.60 12.46 -1.79
C GLY A 91 11.28 11.51 -2.95
N ILE A 92 12.30 10.96 -3.63
CA ILE A 92 12.07 10.00 -4.73
C ILE A 92 11.44 8.70 -4.18
N ALA A 93 11.87 8.22 -3.01
CA ALA A 93 11.30 7.03 -2.38
C ALA A 93 9.81 7.20 -2.08
N ILE A 94 9.40 8.36 -1.57
CA ILE A 94 7.98 8.68 -1.29
C ILE A 94 7.17 8.72 -2.59
N VAL A 95 7.70 9.33 -3.65
CA VAL A 95 7.01 9.36 -4.96
C VAL A 95 6.80 7.95 -5.51
N MET A 96 7.78 7.05 -5.38
CA MET A 96 7.59 5.65 -5.77
C MET A 96 6.62 4.91 -4.85
N ALA A 97 6.66 5.19 -3.54
CA ALA A 97 5.79 4.58 -2.55
C ALA A 97 4.32 4.88 -2.85
N ILE A 98 3.96 6.14 -3.09
CA ILE A 98 2.57 6.50 -3.42
C ILE A 98 2.11 5.86 -4.73
N ILE A 99 2.98 5.72 -5.73
CA ILE A 99 2.65 5.00 -6.97
C ILE A 99 2.36 3.52 -6.66
N ALA A 100 3.17 2.89 -5.81
CA ALA A 100 2.94 1.52 -5.38
C ALA A 100 1.63 1.38 -4.58
N ASP A 101 1.34 2.30 -3.68
CA ASP A 101 0.16 2.23 -2.81
C ASP A 101 -1.14 2.51 -3.57
N LEU A 102 -1.12 3.38 -4.58
CA LEU A 102 -2.31 3.68 -5.37
C LEU A 102 -2.52 2.73 -6.55
N LEU A 103 -1.50 1.99 -7.00
CA LEU A 103 -1.62 1.08 -8.15
C LEU A 103 -1.44 -0.39 -7.76
N LEU A 104 -0.32 -0.74 -7.13
CA LEU A 104 0.02 -2.12 -6.81
C LEU A 104 -0.81 -2.66 -5.65
N LEU A 105 -0.95 -1.91 -4.56
CA LEU A 105 -1.71 -2.35 -3.38
C LEU A 105 -3.17 -2.72 -3.71
N PRO A 106 -3.98 -1.90 -4.40
CA PRO A 106 -5.36 -2.28 -4.73
C PRO A 106 -5.43 -3.47 -5.68
N ALA A 107 -4.54 -3.56 -6.67
CA ALA A 107 -4.47 -4.72 -7.57
C ALA A 107 -4.15 -6.01 -6.80
N LEU A 108 -3.23 -5.92 -5.82
CA LEU A 108 -2.84 -7.02 -4.96
C LEU A 108 -4.01 -7.46 -4.06
N LEU A 109 -4.72 -6.52 -3.44
CA LEU A 109 -5.88 -6.78 -2.60
C LEU A 109 -7.01 -7.46 -3.39
N MET A 110 -7.32 -6.96 -4.59
CA MET A 110 -8.32 -7.57 -5.47
C MET A 110 -7.95 -9.01 -5.84
N ARG A 111 -6.68 -9.29 -6.19
CA ARG A 111 -6.24 -10.66 -6.51
C ARG A 111 -6.23 -11.61 -5.31
N LEU A 112 -5.68 -11.21 -4.17
CA LEU A 112 -5.53 -12.11 -3.02
C LEU A 112 -6.86 -12.38 -2.33
N ASP A 113 -7.71 -11.37 -2.21
CA ASP A 113 -8.95 -11.50 -1.45
C ASP A 113 -10.09 -12.14 -2.27
N SER A 114 -10.03 -12.07 -3.60
CA SER A 114 -10.95 -12.82 -4.49
C SER A 114 -10.82 -14.34 -4.35
N LYS A 115 -9.64 -14.84 -3.96
CA LYS A 115 -9.43 -16.27 -3.70
C LYS A 115 -10.13 -16.78 -2.44
N LYS A 116 -10.42 -15.91 -1.46
CA LYS A 116 -11.04 -16.33 -0.19
C LYS A 116 -12.56 -16.53 -0.30
N LEU A 117 -13.23 -15.79 -1.18
CA LEU A 117 -14.69 -15.92 -1.39
C LEU A 117 -15.06 -17.12 -2.27
N THR A 118 -14.27 -17.42 -3.31
CA THR A 118 -14.50 -18.57 -4.20
C THR A 118 -14.44 -19.91 -3.47
N VAL A 119 -13.55 -20.04 -2.46
CA VAL A 119 -13.45 -21.25 -1.63
C VAL A 119 -14.65 -21.41 -0.69
N LYS A 120 -15.15 -20.32 -0.09
CA LYS A 120 -16.31 -20.34 0.82
C LYS A 120 -17.62 -20.68 0.08
N THR A 121 -17.79 -20.16 -1.13
CA THR A 121 -18.97 -20.43 -1.98
C THR A 121 -18.99 -21.88 -2.46
N LYS A 122 -17.86 -22.44 -2.91
CA LYS A 122 -17.77 -23.87 -3.26
C LYS A 122 -18.09 -24.78 -2.07
N LYS A 123 -17.54 -24.49 -0.88
CA LYS A 123 -17.79 -25.32 0.31
C LYS A 123 -19.26 -25.29 0.74
N LYS A 124 -19.93 -24.12 0.67
CA LYS A 124 -21.36 -24.00 0.99
C LYS A 124 -22.28 -24.66 -0.05
N ALA A 125 -21.89 -24.65 -1.33
CA ALA A 125 -22.61 -25.34 -2.39
C ALA A 125 -22.53 -26.87 -2.24
N VAL A 126 -21.34 -27.41 -1.92
CA VAL A 126 -21.14 -28.85 -1.70
C VAL A 126 -21.94 -29.37 -0.50
N ILE A 127 -22.01 -28.60 0.59
CA ILE A 127 -22.75 -28.99 1.82
C ILE A 127 -24.27 -28.89 1.63
N LYS A 128 -24.76 -28.09 0.68
CA LYS A 128 -26.21 -27.91 0.43
C LYS A 128 -26.78 -28.90 -0.59
N SER A 129 -25.94 -29.71 -1.24
CA SER A 129 -26.43 -30.82 -2.07
C SER A 129 -27.11 -31.84 -1.17
N PRO A 130 -28.39 -32.20 -1.42
CA PRO A 130 -28.97 -33.38 -0.79
C PRO A 130 -28.09 -34.59 -1.08
N PRO A 131 -27.96 -35.58 -0.19
CA PRO A 131 -27.38 -36.86 -0.56
C PRO A 131 -28.17 -37.35 -1.77
N GLN A 132 -27.51 -37.42 -2.93
CA GLN A 132 -28.05 -38.11 -4.09
C GLN A 132 -28.20 -39.55 -3.63
N GLY A 133 -29.44 -39.94 -3.32
CA GLY A 133 -29.77 -41.31 -3.00
C GLY A 133 -29.41 -42.14 -4.22
N ASP A 134 -28.43 -43.02 -4.04
CA ASP A 134 -28.18 -44.12 -4.95
C ASP A 134 -29.51 -44.86 -5.14
N SER A 135 -30.12 -44.63 -6.30
CA SER A 135 -31.25 -45.39 -6.79
C SER A 135 -30.67 -46.50 -7.66
N ALA A 136 -30.32 -47.63 -7.04
CA ALA A 136 -30.29 -48.97 -7.64
C ALA A 136 -29.85 -50.00 -6.59
#